data_AF-A0A7X7G5E1-F1
#
_entry.id   AF-A0A7X7G5E1-F1
#
_cell.length_a   1.000
_cell.length_b   1.000
_cell.length_c   1.000
_cell.angle_alpha   90.00
_cell.angle_beta   90.00
_cell.angle_gamma   90.00
#
_symmetry.space_group_name_H-M   'P 1'
#
loop_
_entity.id
_entity.type
_entity.pdbx_description
1 polymer ?
#
loop_
_entity_poly.entity_id
_entity_poly.type
_entity_poly.pdbx_seq_one_letter_code
_entity_poly.pdbx_strand_id
1 'polypeptide(L)'
;IGSSERYLRYLLAWPDYRTATRAGRHLGLSCKAGKLYCNIDADGRVFACSLLIGKAEAANAIQSGFKAAFQAIPPLPCQACTAGCFTEYNYIYGLDPLCILDWMRAMRR
;
A
#
# COMPACT_ATOMS: atom_id res chain seq x y z
N ILE A 1 -2.34 -7.97 -10.81
CA ILE A 1 -2.44 -7.22 -9.54
C ILE A 1 -3.52 -6.17 -9.74
N GLY A 2 -4.47 -6.08 -8.81
CA GLY A 2 -5.67 -5.25 -8.84
C GLY A 2 -6.92 -5.98 -9.33
N SER A 3 -6.98 -7.31 -9.26
CA SER A 3 -8.04 -8.13 -9.88
C SER A 3 -8.55 -9.29 -9.03
N SER A 4 -8.11 -9.41 -7.77
CA SER A 4 -8.68 -10.40 -6.84
C SER A 4 -10.12 -10.06 -6.51
N GLU A 5 -10.96 -11.08 -6.30
CA GLU A 5 -12.36 -10.87 -5.90
C GLU A 5 -12.43 -10.07 -4.58
N ARG A 6 -11.47 -10.33 -3.68
CA ARG A 6 -11.32 -9.64 -2.41
C ARG A 6 -11.17 -8.13 -2.58
N TYR A 7 -10.30 -7.69 -3.50
CA TYR A 7 -10.11 -6.27 -3.81
C TYR A 7 -11.35 -5.65 -4.47
N LEU A 8 -11.97 -6.34 -5.42
CA LEU A 8 -13.15 -5.82 -6.11
C LEU A 8 -14.33 -5.59 -5.14
N ARG A 9 -14.56 -6.53 -4.22
CA ARG A 9 -15.56 -6.35 -3.14
C ARG A 9 -15.21 -5.19 -2.21
N TYR A 10 -13.93 -5.01 -1.89
CA TYR A 10 -13.45 -3.87 -1.11
C TYR A 10 -13.75 -2.54 -1.82
N LEU A 11 -13.51 -2.45 -3.13
CA LEU A 11 -13.75 -1.25 -3.91
C LEU A 11 -15.26 -0.96 -4.09
N LEU A 12 -16.07 -1.99 -4.30
CA LEU A 12 -17.54 -1.86 -4.38
C LEU A 12 -18.16 -1.35 -3.08
N ALA A 13 -17.57 -1.67 -1.93
CA ALA A 13 -18.04 -1.18 -0.62
C ALA A 13 -17.46 0.19 -0.26
N TRP A 14 -16.69 0.85 -1.14
CA TRP A 14 -16.06 2.12 -0.83
C TRP A 14 -17.12 3.24 -0.73
N PRO A 15 -17.22 3.98 0.40
CA PRO A 15 -18.36 4.85 0.64
C PRO A 15 -18.27 6.24 0.01
N ASP A 16 -17.10 6.71 -0.44
CA ASP A 16 -16.97 7.97 -1.20
C ASP A 16 -15.92 7.85 -2.31
N TYR A 17 -16.37 7.61 -3.54
CA TYR A 17 -15.54 7.46 -4.73
C TYR A 17 -14.79 8.74 -5.15
N ARG A 18 -15.08 9.90 -4.54
CA ARG A 18 -14.32 11.14 -4.77
C ARG A 18 -13.02 11.16 -3.98
N THR A 19 -12.86 10.26 -2.99
CA THR A 19 -11.67 10.17 -2.15
C THR A 19 -10.93 8.86 -2.37
N ALA A 20 -9.61 8.94 -2.59
CA ALA A 20 -8.78 7.76 -2.81
C ALA A 20 -8.25 7.14 -1.50
N THR A 21 -8.28 7.87 -0.39
CA THR A 21 -7.72 7.45 0.91
C THR A 21 -8.63 7.84 2.05
N ARG A 22 -8.53 7.12 3.17
CA ARG A 22 -9.25 7.45 4.42
C ARG A 22 -8.37 7.20 5.64
N ALA A 23 -8.63 7.94 6.71
CA ALA A 23 -7.96 7.78 8.00
C ALA A 23 -8.34 6.46 8.70
N GLY A 24 -9.60 6.02 8.57
CA GLY A 24 -10.12 4.78 9.17
C GLY A 24 -9.79 3.53 8.36
N ARG A 25 -9.97 2.35 8.95
CA ARG A 25 -9.89 1.07 8.22
C ARG A 25 -11.08 0.90 7.27
N HIS A 26 -10.91 0.07 6.25
CA HIS A 26 -12.01 -0.36 5.37
C HIS A 26 -12.02 -1.89 5.27
N LEU A 27 -13.16 -2.51 5.57
CA LEU A 27 -13.37 -3.96 5.60
C LEU A 27 -12.25 -4.75 6.31
N GLY A 28 -11.76 -4.21 7.43
CA GLY A 28 -10.73 -4.86 8.25
C GLY A 28 -9.32 -4.87 7.66
N LEU A 29 -9.08 -4.24 6.50
CA LEU A 29 -7.75 -4.17 5.89
C LEU A 29 -6.77 -3.44 6.83
N SER A 30 -5.57 -4.01 6.99
CA SER A 30 -4.45 -3.40 7.71
C SER A 30 -3.36 -2.99 6.72
N CYS A 31 -3.18 -1.69 6.53
CA CYS A 31 -2.11 -1.19 5.66
C CYS A 31 -0.72 -1.57 6.21
N LYS A 32 0.13 -2.10 5.32
CA LYS A 32 1.51 -2.55 5.59
C LYS A 32 2.57 -1.62 4.96
N ALA A 33 2.16 -0.53 4.31
CA ALA A 33 3.05 0.51 3.81
C ALA A 33 3.91 1.09 4.95
N GLY A 34 5.20 1.29 4.68
CA GLY A 34 6.18 1.73 5.68
C GLY A 34 6.52 0.69 6.75
N LYS A 35 6.00 -0.54 6.64
CA LYS A 35 6.29 -1.65 7.57
C LYS A 35 6.90 -2.84 6.85
N LEU A 36 6.27 -3.27 5.76
CA LEU A 36 6.69 -4.42 4.95
C LEU A 36 7.09 -4.03 3.52
N TYR A 37 6.70 -2.84 3.08
CA TYR A 37 7.10 -2.29 1.79
C TYR A 37 7.17 -0.76 1.86
N CYS A 38 7.88 -0.17 0.91
CA CYS A 38 7.97 1.27 0.69
C CYS A 38 8.00 1.59 -0.82
N ASN A 39 7.90 2.86 -1.16
CA ASN A 39 8.23 3.39 -2.47
C ASN A 39 9.52 4.22 -2.37
N ILE A 40 10.49 3.97 -3.25
CA ILE A 40 11.65 4.85 -3.43
C ILE A 40 11.39 5.65 -4.70
N ASP A 41 11.39 6.97 -4.60
CA ASP A 41 11.21 7.86 -5.76
C ASP A 41 12.53 8.06 -6.52
N ALA A 42 12.46 8.65 -7.72
CA ALA A 42 13.60 8.78 -8.64
C ALA A 42 14.80 9.55 -8.06
N ASP A 43 14.56 10.41 -7.07
CA ASP A 43 15.58 11.19 -6.36
C ASP A 43 16.18 10.47 -5.15
N GLY A 44 15.71 9.25 -4.84
CA GLY A 44 16.14 8.45 -3.70
C GLY A 44 15.33 8.65 -2.43
N ARG A 45 14.30 9.51 -2.41
CA ARG A 45 13.42 9.67 -1.24
C ARG A 45 12.57 8.42 -1.01
N VAL A 46 12.48 7.99 0.26
CA VAL A 46 11.77 6.78 0.67
C VAL A 46 10.45 7.16 1.35
N PHE A 47 9.35 6.80 0.70
CA PHE A 47 7.99 7.01 1.17
C PHE A 47 7.36 5.68 1.60
N ALA A 48 6.37 5.73 2.50
CA ALA A 48 5.63 4.53 2.88
C ALA A 48 4.90 3.89 1.67
N CYS A 49 4.33 4.70 0.79
CA CYS A 49 3.73 4.28 -0.48
C CYS A 49 3.71 5.46 -1.48
N SER A 50 3.49 5.16 -2.77
CA SER A 50 3.56 6.18 -3.83
C SER A 50 2.46 7.25 -3.75
N LEU A 51 1.37 6.99 -3.02
CA LEU A 51 0.30 8.00 -2.82
C LEU A 51 0.72 9.17 -1.92
N LEU A 52 1.86 9.04 -1.22
CA LEU A 52 2.39 10.06 -0.31
C LEU A 52 3.47 10.94 -0.96
N ILE A 53 3.89 10.64 -2.19
CA ILE A 53 4.83 11.49 -2.92
C ILE A 53 4.22 12.89 -3.08
N GLY A 54 4.98 13.92 -2.68
CA GLY A 54 4.52 15.31 -2.66
C GLY A 54 3.51 15.65 -1.57
N LYS A 55 3.19 14.72 -0.65
CA LYS A 55 2.24 14.94 0.47
C LYS A 55 2.82 14.67 1.86
N ALA A 56 3.93 13.95 1.93
CA ALA A 56 4.63 13.64 3.18
C ALA A 56 6.12 13.93 3.03
N GLU A 57 6.77 14.24 4.14
CA GLU A 57 8.22 14.29 4.21
C GLU A 57 8.83 12.88 4.09
N ALA A 58 10.01 12.78 3.49
CA ALA A 58 10.69 11.53 3.25
C ALA A 58 12.21 11.67 3.35
N ALA A 59 12.84 10.74 4.06
CA ALA A 59 14.30 10.62 4.11
C ALA A 59 14.86 10.10 2.78
N ASN A 60 16.08 10.48 2.43
CA ASN A 60 16.73 10.10 1.18
C ASN A 60 17.72 8.93 1.38
N ALA A 61 17.47 7.80 0.70
CA ALA A 61 18.29 6.59 0.80
C ALA A 61 19.68 6.73 0.17
N ILE A 62 19.89 7.65 -0.78
CA ILE A 62 21.21 7.93 -1.36
C ILE A 62 22.11 8.63 -0.31
N GLN A 63 21.51 9.46 0.54
CA GLN A 63 22.23 10.23 1.56
C GLN A 63 22.47 9.44 2.85
N SER A 64 21.44 8.79 3.40
CA SER A 64 21.51 8.13 4.72
C SER A 64 21.53 6.60 4.66
N GLY A 65 21.47 6.02 3.45
CA GLY A 65 21.32 4.60 3.24
C GLY A 65 19.86 4.13 3.39
N PHE A 66 19.51 3.06 2.66
CA PHE A 66 18.12 2.56 2.61
C PHE A 66 17.54 2.22 3.98
N LYS A 67 18.28 1.49 4.83
CA LYS A 67 17.79 1.05 6.14
C LYS A 67 17.39 2.23 7.03
N ALA A 68 18.25 3.25 7.12
CA ALA A 68 17.98 4.43 7.93
C ALA A 68 16.79 5.22 7.36
N ALA A 69 16.75 5.41 6.04
CA ALA A 69 15.64 6.12 5.39
C ALA A 69 14.30 5.38 5.56
N PHE A 70 14.27 4.05 5.47
CA PHE A 70 13.08 3.24 5.69
C PHE A 70 12.59 3.28 7.14
N GLN A 71 13.51 3.21 8.12
CA GLN A 71 13.16 3.30 9.54
C GLN A 71 12.69 4.71 9.95
N ALA A 72 13.06 5.74 9.18
CA ALA A 72 12.64 7.12 9.38
C ALA A 72 11.28 7.45 8.74
N ILE A 73 10.61 6.50 8.07
CA ILE A 73 9.29 6.72 7.47
C ILE A 73 8.29 7.12 8.57
N PRO A 74 7.58 8.25 8.43
CA PRO A 74 6.62 8.70 9.43
C PRO A 74 5.36 7.82 9.46
N PRO A 75 4.57 7.87 10.55
CA PRO A 75 3.27 7.21 10.61
C PRO A 75 2.35 7.61 9.46
N LEU A 76 1.59 6.65 8.95
CA LEU A 76 0.66 6.88 7.84
C LEU A 76 -0.51 7.79 8.26
N PRO A 77 -0.87 8.80 7.46
CA PRO A 77 -2.08 9.60 7.68
C PRO A 77 -3.37 8.85 7.29
N CYS A 78 -3.25 7.67 6.69
CA CYS A 78 -4.36 6.85 6.21
C CYS A 78 -4.26 5.39 6.68
N GLN A 79 -5.38 4.68 6.69
CA GLN A 79 -5.43 3.24 7.00
C GLN A 79 -6.10 2.41 5.90
N ALA A 80 -6.62 3.04 4.85
CA ALA A 80 -7.21 2.39 3.70
C ALA A 80 -7.17 3.29 2.46
N CYS A 81 -7.06 2.69 1.28
CA CYS A 81 -7.04 3.40 0.00
C CYS A 81 -7.69 2.59 -1.12
N THR A 82 -8.04 3.24 -2.24
CA THR A 82 -8.62 2.58 -3.43
C THR A 82 -7.56 2.09 -4.42
N ALA A 83 -6.28 2.44 -4.23
CA ALA A 83 -5.19 2.04 -5.10
C ALA A 83 -4.99 0.52 -5.08
N GLY A 84 -5.38 -0.15 -6.17
CA GLY A 84 -5.50 -1.60 -6.23
C GLY A 84 -4.23 -2.35 -5.88
N CYS A 85 -3.08 -1.92 -6.41
CA CYS A 85 -1.80 -2.58 -6.14
C CYS A 85 -1.45 -2.59 -4.65
N PHE A 86 -1.61 -1.46 -3.96
CA PHE A 86 -1.29 -1.37 -2.53
C PHE A 86 -2.30 -2.13 -1.68
N THR A 87 -3.59 -2.05 -2.02
CA THR A 87 -4.63 -2.79 -1.31
C THR A 87 -4.42 -4.29 -1.43
N GLU A 88 -4.07 -4.81 -2.61
CA GLU A 88 -3.73 -6.23 -2.77
C GLU A 88 -2.43 -6.62 -2.06
N TYR A 89 -1.38 -5.80 -2.13
CA TYR A 89 -0.17 -6.06 -1.33
C TYR A 89 -0.49 -6.18 0.15
N ASN A 90 -1.38 -5.35 0.68
CA ASN A 90 -1.80 -5.43 2.06
C ASN A 90 -2.56 -6.73 2.38
N TYR A 91 -3.34 -7.28 1.45
CA TYR A 91 -3.97 -8.60 1.60
C TYR A 91 -2.94 -9.74 1.53
N ILE A 92 -2.03 -9.71 0.56
CA ILE A 92 -0.98 -10.72 0.38
C ILE A 92 -0.04 -10.74 1.59
N TYR A 93 0.46 -9.57 2.00
CA TYR A 93 1.29 -9.44 3.22
C TYR A 93 0.50 -9.64 4.51
N GLY A 94 -0.83 -9.61 4.44
CA GLY A 94 -1.74 -10.01 5.52
C GLY A 94 -2.07 -11.49 5.52
N LEU A 95 -1.51 -12.27 4.60
CA LEU A 95 -1.78 -13.71 4.42
C LEU A 95 -3.25 -14.04 4.14
N ASP A 96 -3.97 -13.18 3.40
CA ASP A 96 -5.33 -13.49 2.93
C ASP A 96 -5.27 -14.62 1.88
N PRO A 97 -5.77 -15.83 2.19
CA PRO A 97 -5.55 -17.00 1.33
C PRO A 97 -6.30 -16.89 0.00
N LEU A 98 -7.46 -16.21 -0.04
CA LEU A 98 -8.24 -16.04 -1.26
C LEU A 98 -7.51 -15.09 -2.21
N CYS A 99 -7.01 -13.97 -1.70
CA CYS A 99 -6.21 -13.04 -2.50
C CYS A 99 -4.93 -13.70 -3.04
N ILE A 100 -4.25 -14.53 -2.23
CA ILE A 100 -3.05 -15.26 -2.65
C ILE A 100 -3.38 -16.25 -3.77
N LEU A 101 -4.45 -17.03 -3.64
CA LEU A 101 -4.87 -17.99 -4.66
C LEU A 101 -5.24 -17.31 -5.98
N ASP A 102 -5.97 -16.20 -5.93
CA ASP A 102 -6.32 -15.40 -7.11
C ASP A 102 -5.06 -14.87 -7.79
N TRP A 103 -4.10 -14.34 -7.01
CA TRP A 103 -2.82 -13.89 -7.54
C TRP A 103 -2.03 -15.03 -8.20
N MET A 104 -1.95 -16.20 -7.57
CA MET A 104 -1.29 -17.37 -8.14
C MET A 104 -1.95 -17.84 -9.44
N ARG A 105 -3.28 -17.84 -9.51
CA ARG A 105 -4.02 -18.19 -10.73
C ARG A 105 -3.74 -17.19 -11.86
N ALA A 106 -3.76 -15.90 -11.55
CA ALA A 106 -3.49 -14.84 -12.53
C ALA A 106 -2.05 -14.85 -13.07
N MET A 107 -1.10 -15.38 -12.28
CA MET A 107 0.31 -15.49 -12.66
C MET A 107 0.68 -16.82 -13.35
N ARG A 108 -0.20 -17.83 -13.33
CA ARG A 108 0.00 -19.06 -14.09
C ARG A 108 -0.12 -18.75 -15.57
N ARG A 109 0.99 -18.89 -16.29
CA ARG A 109 1.05 -18.83 -17.75
C ARG A 109 0.58 -20.14 -18.35
#